data_AF-A0A3C0RDZ7-F1
#
_entry.id   AF-A0A3C0RDZ7-F1
#
_cell.length_a   1.000
_cell.length_b   1.000
_cell.length_c   1.000
_cell.angle_alpha   90.00
_cell.angle_beta   90.00
_cell.angle_gamma   90.00
#
_symmetry.space_group_name_H-M   'P 1'
#
loop_
_entity.id
_entity.type
_entity.pdbx_description
1 polymer ?
#
loop_
_entity_poly.entity_id
_entity_poly.type
_entity_poly.pdbx_seq_one_letter_code
_entity_poly.pdbx_strand_id
1 'polypeptide(L)'
;MIRKIGFVILLLSVLQVSAQRRELSAKELRKAERRERINQLIKQEEEGALIYNKQGIFGIRFNTDGYGIMYEKGKYKTVTKTNLWWLEFGERRHKKEEKLTVGQVVLPGFIIGNPFVYGKVNNFFYFKVGFGQQRLIGGKGNKNGVAVSAVYGGGFSAAILKPY
;
A
#
# COMPACT_ATOMS: atom_id res chain seq x y z
N MET A 1 -65.13 -7.49 -39.98
CA MET A 1 -64.16 -8.42 -39.37
C MET A 1 -62.80 -7.79 -39.06
N ILE A 2 -62.26 -6.93 -39.95
CA ILE A 2 -60.89 -6.39 -39.87
C ILE A 2 -60.58 -5.60 -38.59
N ARG A 3 -61.53 -4.82 -38.04
CA ARG A 3 -61.33 -4.04 -36.79
C ARG A 3 -61.11 -4.91 -35.53
N LYS A 4 -61.69 -6.11 -35.48
CA LYS A 4 -61.55 -7.03 -34.34
C LYS A 4 -60.19 -7.72 -34.33
N ILE A 5 -59.62 -7.98 -35.52
CA ILE A 5 -58.31 -8.62 -35.68
C ILE A 5 -57.18 -7.68 -35.25
N GLY A 6 -57.25 -6.39 -35.60
CA GLY A 6 -56.27 -5.39 -35.16
C GLY A 6 -56.21 -5.22 -33.64
N PHE A 7 -57.35 -5.32 -32.96
CA PHE A 7 -57.41 -5.21 -31.50
C PHE A 7 -56.78 -6.43 -30.79
N VAL A 8 -56.92 -7.62 -31.36
CA VAL A 8 -56.31 -8.85 -30.84
C VAL A 8 -54.79 -8.84 -31.03
N ILE A 9 -54.30 -8.33 -32.16
CA ILE A 9 -52.85 -8.17 -32.41
C ILE A 9 -52.25 -7.14 -31.43
N LEU A 10 -52.97 -6.07 -31.12
CA LEU A 10 -52.54 -5.05 -30.15
C LEU A 10 -52.53 -5.59 -28.71
N LEU A 11 -53.48 -6.46 -28.35
CA LEU A 11 -53.48 -7.16 -27.06
C LEU A 11 -52.33 -8.16 -26.93
N LEU A 12 -52.02 -8.89 -28.01
CA LEU A 12 -50.91 -9.84 -28.05
C LEU A 12 -49.54 -9.14 -27.98
N SER A 13 -49.38 -7.95 -28.57
CA SER A 13 -48.13 -7.19 -28.48
C SER A 13 -47.88 -6.64 -27.07
N VAL A 14 -48.93 -6.21 -26.35
CA VAL A 14 -48.81 -5.74 -24.95
C VAL A 14 -48.42 -6.88 -24.01
N LEU A 15 -48.93 -8.10 -24.24
CA LEU A 15 -48.56 -9.28 -23.44
C LEU A 15 -47.09 -9.67 -23.63
N GLN A 16 -46.57 -9.58 -24.87
CA GLN A 16 -45.15 -9.85 -25.18
C GLN A 16 -44.20 -8.88 -24.45
N VAL A 17 -44.56 -7.60 -24.33
CA VAL A 17 -43.77 -6.58 -23.62
C VAL A 17 -43.74 -6.84 -22.11
N SER A 18 -44.83 -7.34 -21.53
CA SER A 18 -44.89 -7.67 -20.08
C SER A 18 -44.08 -8.92 -19.73
N ALA A 19 -44.03 -9.91 -20.63
CA ALA A 19 -43.29 -11.17 -20.46
C ALA A 19 -41.76 -11.00 -20.56
N GLN A 20 -41.31 -9.85 -21.06
CA GLN A 20 -39.90 -9.49 -21.17
C GLN A 20 -39.38 -8.71 -19.94
N ARG A 21 -40.11 -8.74 -18.82
CA ARG A 21 -39.53 -8.40 -17.50
C ARG A 21 -38.59 -9.52 -17.06
N ARG A 22 -37.37 -9.47 -17.58
CA ARG A 22 -36.28 -10.32 -17.14
C ARG A 22 -35.87 -9.85 -15.74
N GLU A 23 -36.31 -10.55 -14.70
CA GLU A 23 -35.78 -10.31 -13.36
C GLU A 23 -34.27 -10.62 -13.39
N LEU A 24 -33.47 -9.56 -13.22
CA LEU A 24 -32.01 -9.67 -13.18
C LEU A 24 -31.63 -10.66 -12.08
N SER A 25 -30.79 -11.64 -12.41
CA SER A 25 -30.31 -12.61 -11.44
C SER A 25 -29.63 -11.87 -10.27
N ALA A 26 -29.74 -12.39 -9.05
CA ALA A 26 -29.07 -11.83 -7.87
C ALA A 26 -27.54 -11.61 -8.09
N LYS A 27 -26.92 -12.40 -8.97
CA LYS A 27 -25.51 -12.25 -9.37
C LYS A 27 -25.28 -11.04 -10.29
N GLU A 28 -26.24 -10.72 -11.15
CA GLU A 28 -26.20 -9.58 -12.07
C GLU A 28 -26.47 -8.26 -11.33
N LEU A 29 -27.41 -8.27 -10.39
CA LEU A 29 -27.67 -7.13 -9.48
C LEU A 29 -26.42 -6.76 -8.67
N ARG A 30 -25.77 -7.75 -8.02
CA ARG A 30 -24.51 -7.52 -7.29
C ARG A 30 -23.38 -6.98 -8.18
N LYS A 31 -23.36 -7.36 -9.46
CA LYS A 31 -22.37 -6.88 -10.44
C LYS A 31 -22.67 -5.44 -10.87
N ALA A 32 -23.94 -5.07 -11.02
CA ALA A 32 -24.38 -3.71 -11.28
C ALA A 32 -24.08 -2.78 -10.10
N GLU A 33 -24.44 -3.18 -8.87
CA GLU A 33 -24.11 -2.42 -7.65
C GLU A 33 -22.60 -2.19 -7.48
N ARG A 34 -21.78 -3.21 -7.76
CA ARG A 34 -20.31 -3.07 -7.72
C ARG A 34 -19.81 -2.08 -8.77
N ARG A 35 -20.37 -2.09 -9.99
CA ARG A 35 -20.01 -1.15 -11.06
C ARG A 35 -20.43 0.28 -10.72
N GLU A 36 -21.64 0.46 -10.18
CA GLU A 36 -22.13 1.76 -9.73
C GLU A 36 -21.27 2.32 -8.60
N ARG A 37 -20.91 1.49 -7.61
CA ARG A 37 -19.96 1.88 -6.56
C ARG A 37 -18.61 2.30 -7.15
N ILE A 38 -18.06 1.55 -8.10
CA ILE A 38 -16.78 1.91 -8.75
C ILE A 38 -16.93 3.23 -9.53
N ASN A 39 -18.01 3.42 -10.27
CA ASN A 39 -18.27 4.66 -11.02
C ASN A 39 -18.46 5.86 -10.08
N GLN A 40 -19.09 5.68 -8.92
CA GLN A 40 -19.19 6.70 -7.88
C GLN A 40 -17.82 7.08 -7.32
N LEU A 41 -16.95 6.09 -7.08
CA LEU A 41 -15.58 6.34 -6.60
C LEU A 41 -14.74 7.07 -7.66
N ILE A 42 -14.87 6.70 -8.94
CA ILE A 42 -14.20 7.39 -10.06
C ILE A 42 -14.71 8.82 -10.20
N LYS A 43 -16.03 9.04 -10.11
CA LYS A 43 -16.62 10.38 -10.17
C LYS A 43 -16.16 11.24 -9.00
N GLN A 44 -16.07 10.65 -7.80
CA GLN A 44 -15.46 11.30 -6.63
C GLN A 44 -13.98 11.62 -6.86
N GLU A 45 -13.21 10.76 -7.52
CA GLU A 45 -11.83 11.06 -7.93
C GLU A 45 -11.76 12.28 -8.85
N GLU A 46 -12.60 12.31 -9.88
CA GLU A 46 -12.69 13.36 -10.88
C GLU A 46 -13.14 14.70 -10.27
N GLU A 47 -14.04 14.66 -9.28
CA GLU A 47 -14.50 15.81 -8.50
C GLU A 47 -13.47 16.27 -7.45
N GLY A 48 -12.33 15.59 -7.33
CA GLY A 48 -11.31 15.90 -6.32
C GLY A 48 -11.76 15.55 -4.89
N ALA A 49 -12.69 14.61 -4.74
CA ALA A 49 -13.04 14.04 -3.45
C ALA A 49 -12.01 12.96 -3.04
N LEU A 50 -11.70 12.93 -1.75
CA LEU A 50 -10.79 11.94 -1.17
C LEU A 50 -11.43 10.54 -1.18
N ILE A 51 -11.09 9.73 -2.17
CA ILE A 51 -11.51 8.31 -2.21
C ILE A 51 -10.94 7.54 -1.03
N TYR A 52 -9.68 7.84 -0.67
CA TYR A 52 -8.96 7.15 0.38
C TYR A 52 -8.62 8.11 1.52
N ASN A 53 -8.93 7.67 2.74
CA ASN A 53 -8.71 8.46 3.96
C ASN A 53 -7.43 8.08 4.69
N LYS A 54 -6.87 6.89 4.41
CA LYS A 54 -5.71 6.33 5.11
C LYS A 54 -4.82 5.55 4.14
N GLN A 55 -3.52 5.70 4.30
CA GLN A 55 -2.48 4.86 3.69
C GLN A 55 -1.65 4.21 4.79
N GLY A 56 -1.14 3.01 4.52
CA GLY A 56 -0.20 2.31 5.38
C GLY A 56 0.90 1.72 4.50
N ILE A 57 2.15 1.96 4.88
CA ILE A 57 3.35 1.44 4.24
C ILE A 57 4.06 0.60 5.29
N PHE A 58 4.36 -0.64 4.94
CA PHE A 58 5.17 -1.53 5.77
C PHE A 58 6.38 -1.94 4.94
N GLY A 59 7.55 -1.94 5.58
CA GLY A 59 8.81 -2.24 4.93
C GLY A 59 9.74 -3.01 5.85
N ILE A 60 10.58 -3.86 5.26
CA ILE A 60 11.67 -4.54 5.94
C ILE A 60 12.95 -4.08 5.25
N ARG A 61 13.97 -3.74 6.02
CA ARG A 61 15.27 -3.28 5.55
C ARG A 61 16.30 -4.34 5.89
N PHE A 62 16.97 -4.86 4.87
CA PHE A 62 18.12 -5.73 5.01
C PHE A 62 19.35 -4.97 4.52
N ASN A 63 20.23 -4.63 5.43
CA ASN A 63 21.48 -3.95 5.13
C ASN A 63 22.65 -4.88 5.48
N THR A 64 23.81 -4.65 4.87
CA THR A 64 25.04 -5.39 5.22
C THR A 64 25.42 -5.23 6.70
N ASP A 65 25.08 -4.07 7.29
CA ASP A 65 25.38 -3.71 8.67
C ASP A 65 24.20 -3.92 9.63
N GLY A 66 23.07 -4.50 9.21
CA GLY A 66 21.93 -4.69 10.11
C GLY A 66 20.61 -4.97 9.42
N TYR A 67 19.56 -5.08 10.22
CA TYR A 67 18.21 -5.32 9.74
C TYR A 67 17.22 -4.45 10.52
N GLY A 68 16.08 -4.16 9.91
CA GLY A 68 15.04 -3.36 10.56
C GLY A 68 13.70 -3.49 9.89
N ILE A 69 12.68 -3.04 10.60
CA ILE A 69 11.31 -2.94 10.14
C ILE A 69 10.88 -1.48 10.19
N MET A 70 10.06 -1.09 9.22
CA MET A 70 9.51 0.24 9.09
C MET A 70 8.01 0.14 8.92
N TYR A 71 7.29 0.98 9.64
CA TYR A 71 5.87 1.17 9.49
C TYR A 71 5.58 2.66 9.38
N GLU A 72 5.01 3.07 8.25
CA GLU A 72 4.50 4.41 8.04
C GLU A 72 2.99 4.33 7.85
N LYS A 73 2.26 5.28 8.43
CA LYS A 73 0.85 5.41 8.17
C LYS A 73 0.53 6.88 7.92
N GLY A 74 -0.19 7.10 6.83
CA GLY A 74 -0.62 8.42 6.39
C GLY A 74 -2.12 8.57 6.52
N LYS A 75 -2.58 9.72 7.00
CA LYS A 75 -3.99 10.10 6.99
C LYS A 75 -4.16 11.28 6.03
N TYR A 76 -4.93 11.07 4.97
CA TYR A 76 -5.24 12.13 4.02
C TYR A 76 -6.22 13.12 4.66
N LYS A 77 -5.84 14.40 4.74
CA LYS A 77 -6.71 15.48 5.25
C LYS A 77 -7.39 16.24 4.12
N THR A 78 -6.68 16.40 3.00
CA THR A 78 -7.14 17.07 1.79
C THR A 78 -6.51 16.34 0.61
N VAL A 79 -7.05 16.51 -0.60
CA VAL A 79 -6.45 15.99 -1.84
C VAL A 79 -4.95 16.28 -1.94
N THR A 80 -4.53 17.45 -1.43
CA THR A 80 -3.15 17.91 -1.49
C THR A 80 -2.34 17.73 -0.23
N LYS A 81 -2.96 17.33 0.91
CA LYS A 81 -2.29 17.28 2.21
C LYS A 81 -2.52 15.95 2.92
N THR A 82 -1.43 15.27 3.23
CA THR A 82 -1.42 13.99 3.95
C THR A 82 -0.55 14.11 5.19
N ASN A 83 -1.10 13.86 6.37
CA ASN A 83 -0.30 13.76 7.59
C ASN A 83 0.31 12.36 7.67
N LEU A 84 1.61 12.28 7.97
CA LEU A 84 2.37 11.04 8.05
C LEU A 84 2.88 10.84 9.47
N TRP A 85 2.85 9.60 9.93
CA TRP A 85 3.64 9.16 11.08
C TRP A 85 4.42 7.92 10.65
N TRP A 86 5.66 7.80 11.10
CA TRP A 86 6.48 6.63 10.84
C TRP A 86 7.17 6.15 12.10
N LEU A 87 7.38 4.84 12.12
CA LEU A 87 8.03 4.08 13.17
C LEU A 87 9.05 3.17 12.48
N GLU A 88 10.30 3.24 12.90
CA GLU A 88 11.37 2.37 12.42
C GLU A 88 12.05 1.74 13.62
N PHE A 89 12.20 0.42 13.60
CA PHE A 89 12.93 -0.32 14.63
C PHE A 89 13.90 -1.26 13.95
N GLY A 90 15.12 -1.34 14.47
CA GLY A 90 16.08 -2.29 13.96
C GLY A 90 17.35 -2.37 14.78
N GLU A 91 18.25 -3.19 14.29
CA GLU A 91 19.58 -3.38 14.85
C GLU A 91 20.62 -2.94 13.82
N ARG A 92 21.70 -2.30 14.27
CA ARG A 92 22.89 -2.05 13.44
C ARG A 92 24.13 -2.58 14.15
N ARG A 93 25.09 -3.03 13.36
CA ARG A 93 26.42 -3.44 13.80
C ARG A 93 27.41 -2.30 13.66
N HIS A 94 28.41 -2.28 14.53
CA HIS A 94 29.47 -1.30 14.44
C HIS A 94 30.47 -1.68 13.34
N LYS A 95 30.99 -0.70 12.58
CA LYS A 95 31.96 -0.94 11.49
C LYS A 95 33.28 -1.62 11.92
N LYS A 96 33.54 -1.69 13.22
CA LYS A 96 34.75 -2.30 13.80
C LYS A 96 34.55 -3.77 14.18
N GLU A 97 33.33 -4.30 14.03
CA GLU A 97 33.06 -5.72 14.23
C GLU A 97 33.43 -6.48 12.95
N GLU A 98 34.55 -7.20 13.00
CA GLU A 98 34.96 -8.05 11.90
C GLU A 98 34.63 -9.50 12.22
N LYS A 99 33.84 -10.13 11.35
CA LYS A 99 33.57 -11.56 11.44
C LYS A 99 34.78 -12.29 10.85
N LEU A 100 35.68 -12.72 11.71
CA LEU A 100 36.83 -13.53 11.34
C LEU A 100 36.44 -15.00 11.44
N THR A 101 36.49 -15.71 10.33
CA THR A 101 36.37 -17.17 10.33
C THR A 101 37.75 -17.75 10.53
N VAL A 102 38.08 -18.13 11.77
CA VAL A 102 39.28 -18.92 12.05
C VAL A 102 38.94 -20.38 11.73
N GLY A 103 39.44 -20.89 10.62
CA GLY A 103 39.12 -22.23 10.13
C GLY A 103 40.18 -22.79 9.20
N GLN A 104 40.15 -24.11 9.01
CA GLN A 104 41.01 -24.78 8.06
C GLN A 104 40.42 -24.60 6.65
N VAL A 105 41.25 -24.26 5.68
CA VAL A 105 40.84 -24.20 4.27
C VAL A 105 40.64 -25.64 3.81
N VAL A 106 39.39 -26.05 3.60
CA VAL A 106 39.05 -27.41 3.14
C VAL A 106 39.01 -27.48 1.61
N LEU A 107 38.71 -26.36 0.95
CA LEU A 107 38.73 -26.19 -0.51
C LEU A 107 39.12 -24.73 -0.84
N PRO A 108 39.70 -24.40 -2.02
CA PRO A 108 39.98 -23.01 -2.39
C PRO A 108 38.67 -22.20 -2.36
N GLY A 109 38.58 -21.22 -1.45
CA GLY A 109 37.38 -20.40 -1.25
C GLY A 109 36.37 -20.93 -0.21
N PHE A 110 36.63 -22.08 0.43
CA PHE A 110 35.77 -22.64 1.48
C PHE A 110 36.56 -22.83 2.78
N ILE A 111 36.33 -21.92 3.73
CA ILE A 111 36.89 -21.97 5.08
C ILE A 111 35.82 -22.56 6.00
N ILE A 112 36.08 -23.75 6.56
CA ILE A 112 35.22 -24.36 7.58
C ILE A 112 35.91 -24.14 8.94
N GLY A 113 35.27 -23.35 9.79
CA GLY A 113 35.76 -23.01 11.11
C GLY A 113 34.71 -22.29 11.93
N ASN A 114 34.98 -22.11 13.22
CA ASN A 114 34.06 -21.38 14.09
C ASN A 114 34.15 -19.88 13.77
N PRO A 115 33.08 -19.27 13.23
CA PRO A 115 33.09 -17.84 12.97
C PRO A 115 33.08 -17.09 14.31
N PHE A 116 34.16 -16.36 14.59
CA PHE A 116 34.24 -15.49 15.75
C PHE A 116 34.06 -14.03 15.30
N VAL A 117 33.29 -13.26 16.06
CA VAL A 117 33.12 -11.82 15.78
C VAL A 117 34.12 -11.07 16.65
N TYR A 118 35.24 -10.70 16.05
CA TYR A 118 36.29 -9.96 16.74
C TYR A 118 35.84 -8.51 16.95
N GLY A 119 36.02 -7.99 18.17
CA GLY A 119 35.66 -6.61 18.53
C GLY A 119 34.16 -6.36 18.76
N LYS A 120 33.34 -7.41 18.95
CA LYS A 120 31.93 -7.24 19.34
C LYS A 120 31.84 -6.81 20.81
N VAL A 121 31.50 -5.54 21.02
CA VAL A 121 31.39 -4.95 22.36
C VAL A 121 29.93 -4.71 22.76
N ASN A 122 29.09 -4.24 21.83
CA ASN A 122 27.70 -3.87 22.12
C ASN A 122 26.77 -4.22 20.95
N ASN A 123 25.54 -4.64 21.23
CA ASN A 123 24.48 -4.69 20.23
C ASN A 123 23.74 -3.34 20.21
N PHE A 124 23.65 -2.67 19.05
CA PHE A 124 23.00 -1.37 18.91
C PHE A 124 21.60 -1.54 18.31
N PHE A 125 20.58 -1.33 19.15
CA PHE A 125 19.18 -1.29 18.72
C PHE A 125 18.76 0.16 18.55
N TYR A 126 18.22 0.52 17.40
CA TYR A 126 17.68 1.85 17.15
C TYR A 126 16.17 1.80 17.03
N PHE A 127 15.56 2.86 17.54
CA PHE A 127 14.14 3.13 17.43
C PHE A 127 13.97 4.57 16.94
N LYS A 128 13.24 4.74 15.84
CA LYS A 128 12.92 6.03 15.27
C LYS A 128 11.42 6.19 15.24
N VAL A 129 10.95 7.32 15.72
CA VAL A 129 9.57 7.75 15.58
C VAL A 129 9.57 9.12 14.96
N GLY A 130 8.69 9.37 14.01
CA GLY A 130 8.56 10.69 13.43
C GLY A 130 7.17 10.99 12.93
N PHE A 131 6.97 12.28 12.70
CA PHE A 131 5.74 12.84 12.20
C PHE A 131 6.06 13.87 11.13
N GLY A 132 5.23 13.91 10.09
CA GLY A 132 5.42 14.82 8.98
C GLY A 132 4.14 15.08 8.22
N GLN A 133 4.29 15.84 7.15
CA GLN A 133 3.23 16.10 6.21
C GLN A 133 3.78 16.00 4.79
N GLN A 134 3.03 15.31 3.95
CA GLN A 134 3.21 15.27 2.51
C GLN A 134 2.26 16.27 1.87
N ARG A 135 2.81 17.14 1.01
CA ARG A 135 2.06 18.07 0.19
C ARG A 135 2.19 17.69 -1.29
N LEU A 136 1.07 17.36 -1.93
CA LEU A 136 0.99 17.17 -3.36
C LEU A 136 1.15 18.53 -4.06
N ILE A 137 2.18 18.68 -4.86
CA ILE A 137 2.47 19.91 -5.62
C ILE A 137 1.97 19.76 -7.06
N GLY A 138 2.23 18.60 -7.67
CA GLY A 138 1.73 18.23 -8.99
C GLY A 138 0.86 17.00 -8.91
N GLY A 139 -0.41 17.13 -9.27
CA GLY A 139 -1.35 16.01 -9.32
C GLY A 139 -1.15 15.15 -10.57
N LYS A 140 -1.40 13.85 -10.46
CA LYS A 140 -1.43 12.93 -11.60
C LYS A 140 -2.63 13.27 -12.48
N GLY A 141 -2.37 13.77 -13.70
CA GLY A 141 -3.42 13.93 -14.73
C GLY A 141 -4.02 12.59 -15.17
N ASN A 142 -5.26 12.64 -15.69
CA ASN A 142 -6.15 11.49 -15.92
C ASN A 142 -5.55 10.35 -16.79
N LYS A 143 -4.55 10.64 -17.63
CA LYS A 143 -3.75 9.63 -18.35
C LYS A 143 -2.26 9.93 -18.19
N ASN A 144 -1.51 8.97 -17.63
CA ASN A 144 -0.04 8.97 -17.57
C ASN A 144 0.63 10.18 -16.86
N GLY A 145 -0.05 10.81 -15.91
CA GLY A 145 0.54 11.88 -15.11
C GLY A 145 1.56 11.39 -14.07
N VAL A 146 2.59 12.18 -13.83
CA VAL A 146 3.51 12.01 -12.69
C VAL A 146 2.99 12.83 -11.52
N ALA A 147 2.85 12.20 -10.35
CA ALA A 147 2.53 12.92 -9.12
C ALA A 147 3.84 13.39 -8.47
N VAL A 148 3.94 14.69 -8.20
CA VAL A 148 5.07 15.27 -7.46
C VAL A 148 4.58 15.68 -6.09
N SER A 149 5.18 15.12 -5.06
CA SER A 149 4.88 15.43 -3.67
C SER A 149 6.12 15.88 -2.94
N ALA A 150 6.02 16.95 -2.16
CA ALA A 150 7.01 17.32 -1.17
C ALA A 150 6.64 16.68 0.16
N VAL A 151 7.58 15.94 0.75
CA VAL A 151 7.42 15.37 2.10
C VAL A 151 8.35 16.12 3.03
N TYR A 152 7.81 16.64 4.12
CA TYR A 152 8.59 17.30 5.16
C TYR A 152 8.13 16.80 6.52
N GLY A 153 9.06 16.70 7.46
CA GLY A 153 8.75 16.20 8.78
C GLY A 153 10.00 16.03 9.63
N GLY A 154 9.77 15.71 10.90
CA GLY A 154 10.82 15.54 11.89
C GLY A 154 10.49 14.38 12.80
N GLY A 155 11.51 13.82 13.43
CA GLY A 155 11.35 12.70 14.33
C GLY A 155 12.47 12.61 15.34
N PHE A 156 12.24 11.78 16.34
CA PHE A 156 13.22 11.43 17.33
C PHE A 156 13.79 10.05 17.01
N SER A 157 15.11 9.93 17.09
CA SER A 157 15.79 8.64 17.07
C SER A 157 16.47 8.40 18.40
N ALA A 158 16.08 7.32 19.06
CA ALA A 158 16.75 6.80 20.25
C ALA A 158 17.44 5.50 19.89
N ALA A 159 18.53 5.19 20.59
CA ALA A 159 19.18 3.90 20.43
C ALA A 159 19.69 3.40 21.77
N ILE A 160 19.61 2.08 21.95
CA ILE A 160 20.06 1.39 23.15
C ILE A 160 21.24 0.51 22.75
N LEU A 161 22.34 0.68 23.50
CA LEU A 161 23.52 -0.15 23.42
C LEU A 161 23.42 -1.20 24.53
N LYS A 162 23.19 -2.46 24.15
CA LYS A 162 23.26 -3.58 25.08
C LYS A 162 24.70 -4.10 25.11
N PRO A 163 25.40 -4.07 26.26
CA PRO A 163 26.72 -4.68 26.37
C PRO A 163 26.64 -6.19 26.11
N TYR A 164 27.65 -6.70 25.41
CA TYR A 164 27.77 -8.11 25.03
C TYR A 164 28.08 -9.00 26.24
#